data_AF-A0A7S4MQR8-F1
#
_entry.id   AF-A0A7S4MQR8-F1
#
_cell.length_a   1.000
_cell.length_b   1.000
_cell.length_c   1.000
_cell.angle_alpha   90.00
_cell.angle_beta   90.00
_cell.angle_gamma   90.00
#
_symmetry.space_group_name_H-M   'P 1'
#
loop_
_entity.id
_entity.type
_entity.pdbx_description
1 polymer ?
#
loop_
_entity_poly.entity_id
_entity_poly.type
_entity_poly.pdbx_seq_one_letter_code
_entity_poly.pdbx_strand_id
1 'polypeptide(L)'
;MSVVGDYEYVKPGSMEKSTQKLSLKADGSAVYSEKGTTGMEDFSSEGTGTWSVKGDVCQVMLHDLKKEMNFKVKTNVPGIESGAVDKKNVILPLTVSELVNAPKHGTNKWRRC
;
A
#
# COMPACT_ATOMS: atom_id res chain seq x y z
N MET A 1 -19.27 -12.54 7.07
CA MET A 1 -18.00 -11.91 7.48
C MET A 1 -17.67 -10.83 6.47
N SER A 2 -17.36 -9.61 6.91
CA SER A 2 -17.20 -8.46 5.99
C SER A 2 -15.72 -8.16 5.75
N VAL A 3 -15.35 -7.94 4.48
CA VAL A 3 -14.02 -7.42 4.07
C VAL A 3 -13.89 -5.91 4.26
N VAL A 4 -15.00 -5.21 4.50
CA VAL A 4 -15.00 -3.78 4.83
C VAL A 4 -14.23 -3.54 6.12
N GLY A 5 -13.35 -2.54 6.13
CA GLY A 5 -12.58 -2.17 7.30
C GLY A 5 -11.25 -1.52 6.94
N ASP A 6 -10.53 -1.15 7.99
CA ASP A 6 -9.19 -0.59 7.92
C ASP A 6 -8.15 -1.69 8.18
N TYR A 7 -7.14 -1.70 7.34
CA TYR A 7 -6.06 -2.68 7.37
C TYR A 7 -4.71 -1.99 7.34
N GLU A 8 -3.73 -2.61 7.96
CA GLU A 8 -2.34 -2.18 7.93
C GLU A 8 -1.43 -3.37 7.63
N TYR A 9 -0.40 -3.16 6.83
CA TYR A 9 0.68 -4.13 6.62
C TYR A 9 1.98 -3.48 7.04
N VAL A 10 2.68 -4.08 7.99
CA VAL A 10 4.00 -3.62 8.43
C VAL A 10 5.05 -4.59 7.91
N LYS A 11 5.91 -4.11 7.01
CA LYS A 11 7.10 -4.80 6.53
C LYS A 11 8.31 -4.36 7.38
N PRO A 12 8.71 -5.13 8.40
CA PRO A 12 9.98 -4.90 9.08
C PRO A 12 11.14 -5.32 8.16
N GLY A 13 12.23 -4.57 8.22
CA GLY A 13 13.45 -4.92 7.51
C GLY A 13 14.57 -3.94 7.82
N SER A 14 15.81 -4.41 7.72
CA SER A 14 17.01 -3.59 7.83
C SER A 14 17.33 -2.85 6.52
N MET A 15 17.00 -3.44 5.37
CA MET A 15 17.20 -2.83 4.06
C MET A 15 16.04 -1.93 3.62
N GLU A 16 14.81 -2.34 3.95
CA GLU A 16 13.59 -1.61 3.64
C GLU A 16 12.58 -1.85 4.77
N LYS A 17 12.04 -0.76 5.30
CA LYS A 17 10.92 -0.79 6.23
C LYS A 17 9.77 0.00 5.63
N SER A 18 8.57 -0.58 5.61
CA SER A 18 7.39 0.14 5.16
C SER A 18 6.16 -0.21 5.98
N THR A 19 5.24 0.75 6.01
CA THR A 19 3.89 0.58 6.55
C THR A 19 2.90 0.95 5.45
N GLN A 20 2.07 0.00 5.07
CA GLN A 20 0.97 0.19 4.14
C GLN A 20 -0.34 0.23 4.93
N LYS A 21 -1.27 1.09 4.52
CA LYS A 21 -2.61 1.19 5.06
C LYS A 21 -3.62 1.10 3.93
N LEU A 22 -4.65 0.32 4.15
CA LEU A 22 -5.72 0.08 3.19
C LEU A 22 -7.07 0.20 3.90
N SER A 23 -7.93 1.08 3.42
CA SER A 23 -9.30 1.24 3.92
C SER A 23 -10.27 0.81 2.84
N LEU A 24 -11.06 -0.23 3.12
CA LEU A 24 -12.13 -0.72 2.25
C LEU A 24 -13.48 -0.28 2.82
N LYS A 25 -14.19 0.61 2.12
CA LYS A 25 -15.48 1.16 2.59
C LYS A 25 -16.66 0.38 2.03
N ALA A 26 -17.79 0.40 2.74
CA ALA A 26 -19.00 -0.32 2.34
C ALA A 26 -19.63 0.15 1.03
N ASP A 27 -19.32 1.38 0.59
CA ASP A 27 -19.75 1.95 -0.69
C ASP A 27 -18.95 1.43 -1.90
N GLY A 28 -17.99 0.53 -1.68
CA GLY A 28 -17.11 -0.01 -2.73
C GLY A 28 -15.87 0.86 -3.02
N SER A 29 -15.67 1.97 -2.29
CA SER A 29 -14.46 2.79 -2.41
C SER A 29 -13.29 2.23 -1.58
N ALA A 30 -12.07 2.45 -2.07
CA ALA A 30 -10.83 2.04 -1.42
C ALA A 30 -9.86 3.22 -1.31
N VAL A 31 -9.13 3.28 -0.20
CA VAL A 31 -8.04 4.25 0.02
C VAL A 31 -6.78 3.48 0.40
N TYR A 32 -5.67 3.79 -0.25
CA TYR A 32 -4.37 3.19 0.02
C TYR A 32 -3.35 4.28 0.35
N SER A 33 -2.52 4.00 1.35
CA SER A 33 -1.30 4.77 1.58
C SER A 33 -0.16 3.85 1.98
N GLU A 34 1.05 4.22 1.62
CA GLU A 34 2.26 3.53 2.01
C GLU A 34 3.31 4.56 2.37
N LYS A 35 4.03 4.32 3.45
CA LYS A 35 5.23 5.08 3.80
C LYS A 35 6.34 4.09 4.05
N GLY A 36 7.47 4.30 3.37
CA GLY A 36 8.61 3.42 3.46
C GLY A 36 9.91 4.18 3.46
N THR A 37 10.94 3.48 3.93
CA THR A 37 12.29 4.00 4.04
C THR A 37 13.26 2.88 3.69
N THR A 38 14.26 3.21 2.89
CA THR A 38 15.40 2.35 2.58
C THR A 38 16.69 3.00 3.09
N GLY A 39 17.84 2.37 2.87
CA GLY A 39 19.13 2.99 3.15
C GLY A 39 19.39 4.29 2.36
N MET A 40 18.78 4.46 1.18
CA MET A 40 19.10 5.56 0.26
C MET A 40 17.99 6.59 0.09
N GLU A 41 16.73 6.21 0.33
CA GLU A 41 15.58 7.05 0.04
C GLU A 41 14.45 6.84 1.07
N ASP A 42 13.61 7.86 1.18
CA ASP A 42 12.27 7.77 1.77
C ASP A 42 11.25 7.82 0.65
N PHE A 43 10.18 7.04 0.76
CA PHE A 43 9.12 7.06 -0.23
C PHE A 43 7.74 7.05 0.42
N SER A 44 6.78 7.63 -0.28
CA SER A 44 5.37 7.56 0.05
C SER A 44 4.55 7.28 -1.18
N SER A 45 3.54 6.43 -1.06
CA SER A 45 2.56 6.20 -2.10
C SER A 45 1.17 6.48 -1.55
N GLU A 46 0.33 7.18 -2.30
CA GLU A 46 -1.06 7.45 -1.92
C GLU A 46 -1.95 7.24 -3.14
N GLY A 47 -3.10 6.61 -2.93
CA GLY A 47 -4.03 6.36 -4.02
C GLY A 47 -5.44 6.08 -3.56
N THR A 48 -6.38 6.38 -4.44
CA THR A 48 -7.81 6.10 -4.25
C THR A 48 -8.30 5.18 -5.35
N GLY A 49 -9.34 4.42 -5.03
CA GLY A 49 -9.77 3.33 -5.89
C GLY A 49 -11.14 2.78 -5.55
N THR A 50 -11.43 1.66 -6.17
CA THR A 50 -12.60 0.85 -5.91
C THR A 50 -12.19 -0.58 -5.54
N TRP A 51 -13.08 -1.29 -4.85
CA TRP A 51 -12.86 -2.69 -4.55
C TRP A 51 -14.10 -3.52 -4.82
N SER A 52 -13.88 -4.79 -5.16
CA SER A 52 -14.95 -5.78 -5.33
C SER A 52 -14.48 -7.16 -4.91
N VAL A 53 -15.43 -8.04 -4.60
CA VAL A 53 -15.15 -9.44 -4.27
C VAL A 53 -15.77 -10.32 -5.34
N LYS A 54 -14.96 -11.23 -5.90
CA LYS A 54 -15.40 -12.27 -6.84
C LYS A 54 -14.87 -13.62 -6.36
N GLY A 55 -15.74 -14.43 -5.76
CA GLY A 55 -15.31 -15.68 -5.10
C GLY A 55 -14.41 -15.38 -3.90
N ASP A 56 -13.22 -15.99 -3.88
CA ASP A 56 -12.21 -15.80 -2.81
C ASP A 56 -11.21 -14.66 -3.10
N VAL A 57 -11.38 -13.94 -4.21
CA VAL A 57 -10.49 -12.85 -4.61
C VAL A 57 -11.11 -11.50 -4.25
N CYS A 58 -10.35 -10.69 -3.51
CA CYS A 58 -10.67 -9.29 -3.27
C CYS A 58 -9.84 -8.44 -4.24
N GLN A 59 -10.49 -7.90 -5.27
CA GLN A 59 -9.84 -7.06 -6.27
C GLN A 59 -9.95 -5.60 -5.84
N VAL A 60 -8.83 -5.01 -5.42
CA VAL A 60 -8.72 -3.58 -5.15
C VAL A 60 -8.01 -2.92 -6.34
N MET A 61 -8.69 -1.98 -7.00
CA MET A 61 -8.18 -1.22 -8.13
C MET A 61 -7.99 0.24 -7.73
N LEU A 62 -6.74 0.67 -7.63
CA LEU A 62 -6.35 2.06 -7.42
C LEU A 62 -6.34 2.77 -8.77
N HIS A 63 -7.22 3.76 -8.95
CA HIS A 63 -7.34 4.48 -10.21
C HIS A 63 -6.15 5.40 -10.45
N ASP A 64 -5.75 6.12 -9.40
CA ASP A 64 -4.61 7.01 -9.39
C ASP A 64 -3.77 6.70 -8.15
N LEU A 65 -2.55 6.20 -8.37
CA LEU A 65 -1.56 5.96 -7.33
C LEU A 65 -0.37 6.89 -7.59
N LYS A 66 -0.18 7.86 -6.71
CA LYS A 66 0.96 8.77 -6.75
C LYS A 66 2.03 8.24 -5.82
N LYS A 67 3.23 8.00 -6.35
CA LYS A 67 4.42 7.65 -5.56
C LYS A 67 5.41 8.80 -5.58
N GLU A 68 5.82 9.26 -4.41
CA GLU A 68 6.88 10.25 -4.22
C GLU A 68 8.11 9.55 -3.62
N MET A 69 9.29 9.89 -4.13
CA MET A 69 10.58 9.35 -3.68
C MET A 69 11.52 10.50 -3.39
N ASN A 70 12.16 10.46 -2.22
CA ASN A 70 13.09 11.46 -1.75
C ASN A 70 14.42 10.79 -1.38
N PHE A 71 15.48 11.08 -2.13
CA PHE A 71 16.81 10.59 -1.80
C PHE A 71 17.36 11.30 -0.55
N LYS A 72 17.93 10.52 0.38
CA LYS A 72 18.54 11.04 1.62
C LYS A 72 19.90 11.68 1.39
N VAL A 73 20.55 11.34 0.27
CA VAL A 73 21.87 11.83 -0.11
C VAL A 73 21.81 12.44 -1.50
N LYS A 74 22.63 13.46 -1.73
CA LYS A 74 22.79 14.04 -3.06
C LYS A 74 23.48 13.02 -3.96
N THR A 75 22.81 12.64 -5.05
CA THR A 75 23.37 11.74 -6.05
C THR A 75 24.41 12.52 -6.87
N ASN A 76 25.54 11.89 -7.17
CA ASN A 76 26.54 12.46 -8.08
C ASN A 76 26.26 12.10 -9.54
N VAL A 77 25.21 11.31 -9.80
CA VAL A 77 24.83 10.83 -11.13
C VAL A 77 23.80 11.81 -11.71
N PRO A 78 24.13 12.51 -12.81
CA PRO A 78 23.20 13.42 -13.47
C PRO A 78 21.91 12.70 -13.88
N GLY A 79 20.76 13.31 -13.61
CA GLY A 79 19.44 12.79 -13.97
C GLY A 79 18.80 11.83 -12.96
N ILE A 80 19.45 11.53 -11.83
CA ILE A 80 18.82 10.82 -10.71
C ILE A 80 18.49 11.82 -9.61
N GLU A 81 17.22 12.13 -9.44
CA GLU A 81 16.74 13.07 -8.44
C GLU A 81 15.46 12.57 -7.77
N SER A 82 15.11 13.19 -6.65
CA SER A 82 13.81 12.99 -6.00
C SER A 82 12.70 13.34 -6.99
N GLY A 83 11.61 12.59 -6.96
CA GLY A 83 10.56 12.75 -7.96
C GLY A 83 9.24 12.09 -7.59
N ALA A 84 8.21 12.47 -8.32
CA ALA A 84 6.88 11.88 -8.25
C ALA A 84 6.61 11.06 -9.51
N VAL A 85 5.98 9.91 -9.33
CA VAL A 85 5.53 9.03 -10.41
C VAL A 85 4.06 8.71 -10.18
N ASP A 86 3.24 9.04 -11.17
CA ASP A 86 1.84 8.67 -11.20
C ASP A 86 1.65 7.34 -11.93
N LYS A 87 0.96 6.40 -11.29
CA LYS A 87 0.57 5.12 -11.86
C LYS A 87 -0.94 5.01 -11.87
N LYS A 88 -1.49 4.63 -13.02
CA LYS A 88 -2.92 4.46 -13.20
C LYS A 88 -3.32 2.99 -13.16
N ASN A 89 -4.51 2.71 -12.64
CA ASN A 89 -5.13 1.38 -12.63
C ASN A 89 -4.25 0.28 -12.01
N VAL A 90 -3.69 0.57 -10.83
CA VAL A 90 -2.87 -0.40 -10.09
C VAL A 90 -3.79 -1.37 -9.35
N ILE A 91 -3.56 -2.67 -9.52
CA ILE A 91 -4.32 -3.71 -8.83
C ILE A 91 -3.50 -4.23 -7.65
N LEU A 92 -4.09 -4.23 -6.45
CA LEU A 92 -3.52 -4.89 -5.28
C LEU A 92 -4.06 -6.33 -5.22
N PRO A 93 -3.19 -7.35 -5.27
CA PRO A 93 -3.61 -8.75 -5.17
C PRO A 93 -3.89 -9.10 -3.70
N LEU A 94 -5.17 -9.26 -3.35
CA LEU A 94 -5.60 -9.65 -2.00
C LEU A 94 -6.60 -10.80 -2.06
N THR A 95 -6.53 -11.69 -1.08
CA THR A 95 -7.52 -12.75 -0.90
C THR A 95 -8.54 -12.35 0.15
N VAL A 96 -9.78 -12.83 0.01
CA VAL A 96 -10.83 -12.62 1.02
C VAL A 96 -10.42 -13.26 2.33
N SER A 97 -9.83 -14.46 2.29
CA SER A 97 -9.35 -15.17 3.47
C SER A 97 -8.28 -14.38 4.26
N GLU A 98 -7.37 -13.67 3.59
CA GLU A 98 -6.36 -12.83 4.25
C GLU A 98 -6.98 -11.64 4.98
N LEU A 99 -7.98 -10.98 4.38
CA LEU A 99 -8.63 -9.81 4.98
C LEU A 99 -9.59 -10.22 6.10
N VAL A 100 -10.38 -11.27 5.91
CA VAL A 100 -11.37 -11.74 6.89
C VAL A 100 -10.68 -12.27 8.15
N ASN A 101 -9.56 -12.98 7.98
CA ASN A 101 -8.80 -13.55 9.10
C ASN A 101 -7.63 -12.66 9.54
N ALA A 102 -7.59 -11.40 9.09
CA ALA A 102 -6.54 -10.47 9.45
C ALA A 102 -6.48 -10.31 10.98
N PRO A 103 -5.33 -10.65 11.62
CA PRO A 103 -5.20 -10.51 13.06
C PRO A 103 -5.17 -9.04 13.46
N LYS A 104 -5.29 -8.73 14.76
CA LYS A 104 -5.13 -7.35 15.27
C LYS A 104 -3.67 -6.90 15.33
N HIS A 105 -2.72 -7.83 15.36
CA HIS A 105 -1.30 -7.57 15.56
C HIS A 105 -0.43 -8.48 14.70
N GLY A 106 0.84 -8.09 14.50
CA GLY A 106 1.83 -8.84 13.74
C GLY A 106 2.54 -8.01 12.66
N THR A 107 3.50 -8.64 12.00
CA THR A 107 4.31 -8.09 10.89
C THR A 107 4.27 -9.05 9.69
N ASN A 108 4.61 -8.54 8.50
CA ASN A 108 4.63 -9.27 7.23
C ASN A 108 3.29 -9.92 6.85
N LYS A 109 2.17 -9.31 7.27
CA LYS A 109 0.79 -9.72 6.95
C LYS A 109 -0.15 -8.52 7.11
N TRP A 110 -1.28 -8.53 6.41
CA TRP A 110 -2.34 -7.56 6.68
C TRP A 110 -2.94 -7.82 8.06
N ARG A 111 -3.11 -6.75 8.84
CA ARG A 111 -3.78 -6.74 10.13
C ARG A 111 -4.95 -5.78 10.10
N ARG A 112 -5.99 -6.09 10.86
CA ARG A 112 -7.17 -5.22 10.99
C ARG A 112 -6.92 -4.18 12.09
N CYS A 113 -7.25 -2.93 11.81
CA CYS A 113 -7.09 -1.80 12.72
C CYS A 113 -8.43 -1.36 13.31
#